data_AF-A0A348VTS3-F1
#
_entry.id   AF-A0A348VTS3-F1
#
_cell.length_a   1.000
_cell.length_b   1.000
_cell.length_c   1.000
_cell.angle_alpha   90.00
_cell.angle_beta   90.00
_cell.angle_gamma   90.00
#
_symmetry.space_group_name_H-M   'P 1'
#
loop_
_entity.id
_entity.type
_entity.pdbx_description
1 polymer ?
#
loop_
_entity_poly.entity_id
_entity_poly.type
_entity_poly.pdbx_seq_one_letter_code
_entity_poly.pdbx_strand_id
1 'polypeptide(L)'
;MGHIVNPDREHRLLQKQLDRKVQGAPDSPTLIKILTLLFSPEEANIARQMPQQPTSLESLSRGLNMPRKELDRRLTEMAHRGVVLDIEHKGERYFMLPPVVIGLFEFTFMRARPDMPMAELARLFEEYFTENDRFISTLFQGKTQLFRSFVREESILHDDHTEILDWERASHIVTSASAISVGLCQCHHALTHLGKSCDRPQEVCLSFNHGAKTLVRNGYAREISTAEAMRVLEKSKAAGLAQTGDNVQRKVSFICNCCGCCCHLMLGMKTFDLHHGVVTSNWIMDVDLEKCKGCGKCATACPVNAIEIAETLEGDKKRKWAVRDEKICLGCGVCYSACKFGGATMRPREKRVFTPETAFDQMVAMAIERGKLASLIFDDPQKLSHRALGRIIGVLEKSPPFKAAMAIKPLKSAFLSAVVNGARRKSGKLGEMLK
;
A
#
# COMPACT_ATOMS: atom_id res chain seq x y z
N MET A 1 33.93 34.21 3.63
CA MET A 1 32.64 33.71 4.16
C MET A 1 32.49 32.27 3.67
N GLY A 2 32.77 31.29 4.51
CA GLY A 2 32.61 29.88 4.14
C GLY A 2 31.13 29.58 3.96
N HIS A 3 30.71 29.24 2.74
CA HIS A 3 29.37 28.73 2.51
C HIS A 3 29.22 27.45 3.32
N ILE A 4 28.37 27.47 4.36
CA ILE A 4 27.91 26.25 5.03
C ILE A 4 27.07 25.51 4.00
N VAL A 5 27.71 24.68 3.19
CA VAL A 5 27.02 23.73 2.31
C VAL A 5 26.42 22.70 3.25
N ASN A 6 25.11 22.78 3.48
CA ASN A 6 24.38 21.74 4.19
C ASN A 6 24.50 20.46 3.34
N PRO A 7 25.25 19.44 3.78
CA PRO A 7 25.54 18.26 2.96
C PRO A 7 24.27 17.49 2.60
N ASP A 8 23.20 17.62 3.40
CA ASP A 8 21.93 16.92 3.21
C ASP A 8 20.86 17.77 2.49
N ARG A 9 21.24 18.92 1.92
CA ARG A 9 20.27 19.85 1.32
C ARG A 9 19.40 19.16 0.27
N GLU A 10 20.00 18.43 -0.67
CA GLU A 10 19.27 17.80 -1.76
C GLU A 10 18.38 16.66 -1.26
N HIS A 11 18.84 15.86 -0.30
CA HIS A 11 18.04 14.80 0.33
C HIS A 11 16.86 15.35 1.14
N ARG A 12 17.03 16.47 1.86
CA ARG A 12 15.91 17.15 2.54
C ARG A 12 14.90 17.73 1.55
N LEU A 13 15.35 18.25 0.40
CA LEU A 13 14.43 18.70 -0.64
C LEU A 13 13.71 17.53 -1.32
N LEU A 14 14.39 16.40 -1.51
CA LEU A 14 13.79 15.16 -1.98
C LEU A 14 12.73 14.63 -1.00
N GLN A 15 13.02 14.63 0.31
CA GLN A 15 12.04 14.27 1.34
C GLN A 15 10.77 15.12 1.19
N LYS A 16 10.90 16.44 1.05
CA LYS A 16 9.74 17.34 0.83
C LYS A 16 8.99 16.98 -0.45
N GLN A 17 9.70 16.57 -1.51
CA GLN A 17 9.06 16.13 -2.75
C GLN A 17 8.30 14.80 -2.55
N LEU A 18 8.85 13.84 -1.80
CA LEU A 18 8.16 12.60 -1.47
C LEU A 18 6.93 12.85 -0.59
N ASP A 19 7.01 13.79 0.35
CA ASP A 19 5.91 14.09 1.27
C ASP A 19 4.70 14.75 0.57
N ARG A 20 4.89 15.33 -0.62
CA ARG A 20 3.79 15.84 -1.45
C ARG A 20 2.88 14.73 -1.98
N LYS A 21 3.34 13.48 -2.05
CA LYS A 21 2.51 12.33 -2.45
C LYS A 21 1.39 12.08 -1.46
N VAL A 22 0.29 11.50 -1.91
CA VAL A 22 -0.89 11.23 -1.07
C VAL A 22 -0.56 10.33 0.14
N GLN A 23 0.44 9.46 0.02
CA GLN A 23 0.91 8.59 1.10
C GLN A 23 1.73 9.34 2.17
N GLY A 24 2.36 10.46 1.78
CA GLY A 24 3.27 11.21 2.65
C GLY A 24 4.62 10.53 2.87
N ALA A 25 5.52 11.31 3.45
CA ALA A 25 6.87 10.92 3.83
C ALA A 25 7.36 11.90 4.91
N PRO A 26 6.77 11.91 6.11
CA PRO A 26 7.07 12.89 7.15
C PRO A 26 8.57 12.96 7.46
N ASP A 27 9.07 14.17 7.66
CA ASP A 27 10.49 14.44 7.93
C ASP A 27 10.95 13.74 9.21
N SER A 28 12.08 13.04 9.07
CA SER A 28 12.78 12.31 10.13
C SER A 28 14.27 12.24 9.78
N PRO A 29 15.19 12.40 10.75
CA PRO A 29 16.60 12.13 10.54
C PRO A 29 16.87 10.73 9.97
N THR A 30 16.05 9.74 10.36
CA THR A 30 16.13 8.36 9.88
C THR A 30 15.79 8.27 8.38
N LEU A 31 14.71 8.95 7.95
CA LEU A 31 14.37 9.01 6.53
C LEU A 31 15.48 9.70 5.71
N ILE A 32 16.08 10.78 6.23
CA ILE A 32 17.18 11.44 5.52
C ILE A 32 18.36 10.47 5.32
N LYS A 33 18.73 9.68 6.33
CA LYS A 33 19.77 8.64 6.20
C LYS A 33 19.41 7.58 5.15
N ILE A 34 18.15 7.12 5.11
CA ILE A 34 17.67 6.20 4.07
C ILE A 34 17.87 6.82 2.69
N LEU A 35 17.44 8.07 2.50
CA LEU A 35 17.57 8.75 1.21
C LEU A 35 19.04 8.94 0.83
N THR A 36 19.94 9.22 1.77
CA THR A 36 21.39 9.32 1.50
C THR A 36 22.01 8.00 1.03
N LEU A 37 21.54 6.86 1.55
CA LEU A 37 21.98 5.55 1.08
C LEU A 37 21.40 5.19 -0.30
N LEU A 38 20.18 5.66 -0.59
CA LEU A 38 19.47 5.32 -1.82
C LEU A 38 19.78 6.25 -3.00
N PHE A 39 20.19 7.49 -2.75
CA PHE A 39 20.43 8.52 -3.77
C PHE A 39 21.77 9.23 -3.54
N SER A 40 22.57 9.35 -4.61
CA SER A 40 23.65 10.34 -4.62
C SER A 40 23.06 11.77 -4.53
N PRO A 41 23.85 12.78 -4.13
CA PRO A 41 23.38 14.17 -4.13
C PRO A 41 22.86 14.64 -5.51
N GLU A 42 23.50 14.22 -6.60
CA GLU A 42 23.09 14.54 -7.97
C GLU A 42 21.77 13.87 -8.34
N GLU A 43 21.60 12.61 -7.96
CA GLU A 43 20.36 11.86 -8.16
C GLU A 43 19.21 12.43 -7.34
N ALA A 44 19.47 12.82 -6.08
CA ALA A 44 18.50 13.49 -5.23
C ALA A 44 18.05 14.84 -5.83
N ASN A 45 18.99 15.58 -6.44
CA ASN A 45 18.71 16.81 -7.16
C ASN A 45 17.87 16.59 -8.42
N ILE A 46 18.07 15.50 -9.17
CA ILE A 46 17.20 15.10 -10.29
C ILE A 46 15.81 14.74 -9.75
N ALA A 47 15.77 13.83 -8.77
CA ALA A 47 14.55 13.27 -8.19
C ALA A 47 13.62 14.35 -7.64
N ARG A 48 14.15 15.31 -6.85
CA ARG A 48 13.33 16.39 -6.27
C ARG A 48 12.62 17.28 -7.29
N GLN A 49 13.08 17.28 -8.54
CA GLN A 49 12.55 18.10 -9.63
C GLN A 49 11.54 17.34 -10.50
N MET A 50 11.43 16.02 -10.35
CA MET A 50 10.45 15.22 -11.08
C MET A 50 9.03 15.53 -10.60
N PRO A 51 8.04 15.67 -11.50
CA PRO A 51 6.63 15.71 -11.12
C PRO A 51 6.22 14.45 -10.35
N GLN A 52 5.14 14.53 -9.56
CA GLN A 52 4.52 13.38 -8.91
C GLN A 52 3.89 12.41 -9.91
N GLN A 53 3.40 12.90 -11.05
CA GLN A 53 2.77 12.12 -12.10
C GLN A 53 3.81 11.53 -13.07
N PRO A 54 3.51 10.35 -13.66
CA PRO A 54 4.26 9.79 -14.79
C PRO A 54 4.52 10.83 -15.88
N THR A 55 5.79 11.12 -16.13
CA THR A 55 6.22 12.16 -17.08
C THR A 55 7.14 11.55 -18.13
N SER A 56 6.94 11.90 -19.40
CA SER A 56 7.77 11.35 -20.48
C SER A 56 9.22 11.79 -20.35
N LEU A 57 10.14 10.95 -20.83
CA LEU A 57 11.57 11.26 -20.89
C LEU A 57 11.85 12.62 -21.55
N GLU A 58 11.14 12.91 -22.64
CA GLU A 58 11.29 14.15 -23.40
C GLU A 58 10.91 15.38 -22.57
N SER A 59 9.81 15.29 -21.83
CA SER A 59 9.36 16.40 -20.96
C SER A 59 10.31 16.60 -19.79
N LEU A 60 10.81 15.52 -19.19
CA LEU A 60 11.80 15.59 -18.11
C LEU A 60 13.14 16.15 -18.60
N SER A 61 13.60 15.76 -19.79
CA SER A 61 14.84 16.27 -20.40
C SER A 61 14.77 17.78 -20.59
N ARG A 62 13.64 18.30 -21.11
CA ARG A 62 13.40 19.75 -21.24
C ARG A 62 13.34 20.45 -19.89
N GLY A 63 12.62 19.90 -18.92
CA GLY A 63 12.49 20.51 -17.59
C GLY A 63 13.80 20.54 -16.81
N LEU A 64 14.58 19.46 -16.84
CA LEU A 64 15.85 19.34 -16.12
C LEU A 64 17.02 20.02 -16.86
N ASN A 65 16.81 20.48 -18.09
CA ASN A 65 17.86 20.98 -18.97
C ASN A 65 19.04 19.99 -19.10
N MET A 66 18.71 18.71 -19.28
CA MET A 66 19.68 17.61 -19.37
C MET A 66 19.51 16.87 -20.72
N PRO A 67 20.60 16.54 -21.44
CA PRO A 67 20.50 15.81 -22.71
C PRO A 67 19.72 14.50 -22.55
N ARG A 68 18.78 14.23 -23.46
CA ARG A 68 17.88 13.07 -23.41
C ARG A 68 18.61 11.75 -23.18
N LYS A 69 19.71 11.50 -23.90
CA LYS A 69 20.50 10.27 -23.79
C LYS A 69 21.18 10.11 -22.42
N GLU A 70 21.65 11.21 -21.84
CA GLU A 70 22.25 11.19 -20.50
C GLU A 70 21.18 10.93 -19.43
N LEU A 71 20.06 11.66 -19.51
CA LEU A 71 18.96 11.50 -18.57
C LEU A 71 18.37 10.09 -18.62
N ASP A 72 18.21 9.52 -19.81
CA ASP A 72 17.71 8.15 -20.00
C ASP A 72 18.59 7.13 -19.30
N ARG A 73 19.92 7.24 -19.46
CA ARG A 73 20.89 6.36 -18.78
C ARG A 73 20.76 6.46 -17.27
N ARG A 74 20.73 7.69 -16.72
CA ARG A 74 20.62 7.93 -15.27
C ARG A 74 19.30 7.42 -14.70
N LEU A 75 18.16 7.72 -15.35
CA LEU A 75 16.85 7.27 -14.89
C LEU A 75 16.70 5.75 -14.99
N THR A 76 17.31 5.11 -15.99
CA THR A 76 17.32 3.65 -16.11
C THR A 76 18.11 3.00 -14.97
N GLU A 77 19.27 3.55 -14.61
CA GLU A 77 20.07 3.09 -13.48
C GLU A 77 19.33 3.28 -12.13
N MET A 78 18.75 4.47 -11.93
CA MET A 78 17.89 4.78 -10.78
C MET A 78 16.67 3.85 -10.71
N ALA A 79 16.07 3.51 -11.85
CA ALA A 79 14.99 2.55 -11.92
C ALA A 79 15.46 1.15 -11.56
N HIS A 80 16.56 0.63 -12.12
CA HIS A 80 17.10 -0.67 -11.71
C HIS A 80 17.36 -0.76 -10.19
N ARG A 81 17.73 0.35 -9.54
CA ARG A 81 17.94 0.40 -8.10
C ARG A 81 16.68 0.48 -7.24
N GLY A 82 15.50 0.76 -7.80
CA GLY A 82 14.26 0.90 -7.01
C GLY A 82 13.83 2.33 -6.70
N VAL A 83 14.61 3.34 -7.12
CA VAL A 83 14.46 4.71 -6.61
C VAL A 83 13.72 5.65 -7.57
N VAL A 84 13.49 5.19 -8.80
CA VAL A 84 12.60 5.77 -9.82
C VAL A 84 11.74 4.66 -10.41
N LEU A 85 10.50 4.97 -10.78
CA LEU A 85 9.69 4.07 -11.58
C LEU A 85 9.89 4.39 -13.06
N ASP A 86 10.25 3.37 -13.84
CA ASP A 86 10.26 3.40 -15.31
C ASP A 86 9.10 2.57 -15.83
N ILE A 87 8.17 3.26 -16.48
CA ILE A 87 6.88 2.72 -16.90
C ILE A 87 6.78 2.79 -18.42
N GLU A 88 6.43 1.67 -19.06
CA GLU A 88 6.20 1.64 -20.50
C GLU A 88 4.70 1.63 -20.83
N HIS A 89 4.27 2.56 -21.68
CA HIS A 89 2.92 2.57 -22.19
C HIS A 89 2.89 2.93 -23.67
N LYS A 90 2.31 2.05 -24.49
CA LYS A 90 2.20 2.21 -25.96
C LYS A 90 3.54 2.55 -26.63
N GLY A 91 4.62 1.88 -26.21
CA GLY A 91 5.98 2.06 -26.74
C GLY A 91 6.75 3.29 -26.23
N GLU A 92 6.14 4.10 -25.35
CA GLU A 92 6.78 5.27 -24.75
C GLU A 92 7.12 5.05 -23.27
N ARG A 93 8.26 5.62 -22.82
CA ARG A 93 8.71 5.55 -21.42
C ARG A 93 8.27 6.77 -20.61
N TYR A 94 7.75 6.49 -19.43
CA TYR A 94 7.32 7.47 -18.44
C TYR A 94 8.03 7.21 -17.12
N PHE A 95 8.44 8.29 -16.45
CA PHE A 95 9.15 8.21 -15.19
C PHE A 95 8.42 8.99 -14.10
N MET A 96 8.48 8.46 -12.88
CA MET A 96 8.00 9.15 -11.69
C MET A 96 8.77 8.67 -10.46
N LEU A 97 8.74 9.47 -9.39
CA LEU A 97 9.19 8.98 -8.10
C LEU A 97 8.18 7.97 -7.53
N PRO A 98 8.62 6.82 -7.01
CA PRO A 98 7.77 5.99 -6.17
C PRO A 98 7.47 6.70 -4.83
N PRO A 99 6.32 6.46 -4.19
CA PRO A 99 6.11 6.84 -2.78
C PRO A 99 7.05 6.04 -1.85
N VAL A 100 7.06 6.36 -0.56
CA VAL A 100 7.79 5.52 0.41
C VAL A 100 7.13 4.13 0.50
N VAL A 101 5.80 4.11 0.59
CA VAL A 101 4.94 2.92 0.54
C VAL A 101 3.74 3.24 -0.36
N ILE A 102 3.35 2.43 -1.34
CA ILE A 102 4.02 1.24 -1.87
C ILE A 102 5.04 1.71 -2.92
N GLY A 103 6.33 1.64 -2.62
CA GLY A 103 7.35 2.20 -3.49
C GLY A 103 8.78 1.94 -3.01
N LEU A 104 9.50 2.97 -2.54
CA LEU A 104 10.92 2.87 -2.19
C LEU A 104 11.21 1.68 -1.27
N PHE A 105 10.36 1.44 -0.27
CA PHE A 105 10.53 0.31 0.64
C PHE A 105 10.38 -1.03 -0.09
N GLU A 106 9.26 -1.23 -0.78
CA GLU A 106 9.00 -2.42 -1.58
C GLU A 106 10.09 -2.69 -2.61
N PHE A 107 10.43 -1.69 -3.42
CA PHE A 107 11.39 -1.83 -4.50
C PHE A 107 12.83 -1.96 -4.00
N THR A 108 13.08 -1.75 -2.71
CA THR A 108 14.36 -2.10 -2.08
C THR A 108 14.40 -3.57 -1.70
N PHE A 109 13.35 -4.09 -1.04
CA PHE A 109 13.37 -5.42 -0.42
C PHE A 109 12.59 -6.53 -1.17
N MET A 110 11.92 -6.26 -2.30
CA MET A 110 11.24 -7.31 -3.08
C MET A 110 12.18 -8.27 -3.82
N ARG A 111 13.49 -8.00 -3.82
CA ARG A 111 14.55 -8.85 -4.38
C ARG A 111 15.80 -8.83 -3.49
N ALA A 112 16.65 -9.82 -3.64
CA ALA A 112 18.00 -9.80 -3.05
C ALA A 112 18.90 -8.79 -3.79
N ARG A 113 19.67 -8.01 -3.03
CA ARG A 113 20.55 -6.94 -3.56
C ARG A 113 21.91 -6.98 -2.86
N PRO A 114 22.85 -7.81 -3.33
CA PRO A 114 24.19 -7.88 -2.73
C PRO A 114 25.00 -6.60 -2.95
N ASP A 115 24.59 -5.75 -3.90
CA ASP A 115 25.20 -4.47 -4.26
C ASP A 115 24.78 -3.30 -3.36
N MET A 116 23.93 -3.53 -2.34
CA MET A 116 23.42 -2.51 -1.42
C MET A 116 23.64 -2.90 0.04
N PRO A 117 23.75 -1.93 0.97
CA PRO A 117 23.92 -2.19 2.41
C PRO A 117 22.58 -2.60 3.05
N MET A 118 22.08 -3.78 2.67
CA MET A 118 20.71 -4.21 2.96
C MET A 118 20.39 -4.32 4.45
N ALA A 119 21.34 -4.74 5.29
CA ALA A 119 21.15 -4.79 6.73
C ALA A 119 20.99 -3.41 7.36
N GLU A 120 21.76 -2.42 6.89
CA GLU A 120 21.63 -1.04 7.37
C GLU A 120 20.35 -0.38 6.86
N LEU A 121 19.99 -0.60 5.59
CA LEU A 121 18.71 -0.17 5.04
C LEU A 121 17.55 -0.78 5.83
N ALA A 122 17.59 -2.08 6.13
CA ALA A 122 16.55 -2.76 6.89
C ALA A 122 16.42 -2.12 8.28
N ARG A 123 17.55 -1.93 8.98
CA ARG A 123 17.58 -1.29 10.29
C ARG A 123 16.95 0.11 10.26
N LEU A 124 17.30 0.93 9.27
CA LEU A 124 16.78 2.28 9.13
C LEU A 124 15.29 2.30 8.76
N PHE A 125 14.82 1.41 7.89
CA PHE A 125 13.39 1.29 7.60
C PHE A 125 12.60 0.81 8.82
N GLU A 126 13.09 -0.19 9.57
CA GLU A 126 12.46 -0.56 10.85
C GLU A 126 12.37 0.62 11.82
N GLU A 127 13.49 1.34 11.98
CA GLU A 127 13.55 2.54 12.82
C GLU A 127 12.53 3.58 12.35
N TYR A 128 12.48 3.93 11.07
CA TYR A 128 11.54 4.92 10.55
C TYR A 128 10.06 4.55 10.74
N PHE A 129 9.74 3.25 10.68
CA PHE A 129 8.37 2.77 10.89
C PHE A 129 7.97 2.67 12.37
N THR A 130 8.94 2.61 13.29
CA THR A 130 8.68 2.28 14.71
C THR A 130 9.16 3.34 15.71
N GLU A 131 10.00 4.29 15.30
CA GLU A 131 10.58 5.34 16.16
C GLU A 131 9.50 6.22 16.81
N ASN A 132 8.38 6.41 16.12
CA ASN A 132 7.17 7.09 16.57
C ASN A 132 6.02 6.74 15.61
N ASP A 133 4.81 7.23 15.90
CA ASP A 133 3.63 6.97 15.10
C ASP A 133 3.56 7.82 13.82
N ARG A 134 4.41 8.85 13.64
CA ARG A 134 4.20 9.90 12.61
C ARG A 134 4.12 9.34 11.21
N PHE A 135 4.97 8.39 10.85
CA PHE A 135 4.92 7.75 9.52
C PHE A 135 3.63 6.96 9.33
N ILE A 136 3.30 6.05 10.26
CA ILE A 136 2.11 5.20 10.19
C ILE A 136 0.82 6.04 10.24
N SER A 137 0.74 7.01 11.14
CA SER A 137 -0.37 7.97 11.25
C SER A 137 -0.56 8.78 9.97
N THR A 138 0.54 9.17 9.29
CA THR A 138 0.47 9.85 7.98
C THR A 138 -0.01 8.88 6.89
N LEU A 139 0.51 7.66 6.87
CA LEU A 139 0.14 6.65 5.88
C LEU A 139 -1.35 6.27 6.00
N PHE A 140 -1.87 6.18 7.23
CA PHE A 140 -3.25 5.78 7.55
C PHE A 140 -4.23 6.96 7.61
N GLN A 141 -3.78 8.19 7.34
CA GLN A 141 -4.64 9.37 7.40
C GLN A 141 -5.89 9.25 6.49
N GLY A 142 -7.04 9.62 7.02
CA GLY A 142 -8.30 9.66 6.27
C GLY A 142 -9.10 8.36 6.36
N LYS A 143 -10.17 8.28 5.56
CA LYS A 143 -11.06 7.11 5.51
C LYS A 143 -10.69 6.16 4.38
N THR A 144 -10.18 6.71 3.27
CA THR A 144 -9.74 5.96 2.11
C THR A 144 -8.30 5.51 2.32
N GLN A 145 -8.05 4.20 2.29
CA GLN A 145 -6.71 3.62 2.39
C GLN A 145 -6.30 2.90 1.10
N LEU A 146 -4.99 2.68 0.98
CA LEU A 146 -4.37 1.93 -0.11
C LEU A 146 -4.69 0.43 -0.05
N PHE A 147 -4.78 -0.11 1.16
CA PHE A 147 -4.86 -1.54 1.40
C PHE A 147 -6.26 -1.94 1.82
N ARG A 148 -6.74 -3.08 1.31
CA ARG A 148 -7.89 -3.80 1.83
C ARG A 148 -7.54 -5.23 2.21
N SER A 149 -8.36 -5.84 3.04
CA SER A 149 -8.34 -7.27 3.32
C SER A 149 -9.17 -8.03 2.29
N PHE A 150 -8.67 -9.18 1.84
CA PHE A 150 -9.45 -10.18 1.12
C PHE A 150 -9.90 -11.25 2.11
N VAL A 151 -11.11 -11.77 1.90
CA VAL A 151 -11.64 -12.91 2.67
C VAL A 151 -11.12 -14.21 2.07
N ARG A 152 -10.87 -15.22 2.90
CA ARG A 152 -10.69 -16.60 2.42
C ARG A 152 -12.04 -17.09 1.88
N GLU A 153 -12.12 -17.33 0.59
CA GLU A 153 -13.38 -17.69 -0.08
C GLU A 153 -14.03 -18.92 0.56
N GLU A 154 -13.22 -19.91 0.95
CA GLU A 154 -13.66 -21.15 1.61
C GLU A 154 -14.24 -20.97 3.03
N SER A 155 -14.06 -19.79 3.64
CA SER A 155 -14.50 -19.52 5.01
C SER A 155 -15.94 -19.04 5.12
N ILE A 156 -16.58 -18.80 3.99
CA ILE A 156 -17.95 -18.32 3.88
C ILE A 156 -18.87 -19.53 3.72
N LEU A 157 -19.94 -19.56 4.51
CA LEU A 157 -20.96 -20.60 4.38
C LEU A 157 -21.73 -20.34 3.08
N HIS A 158 -21.66 -21.28 2.15
CA HIS A 158 -22.43 -21.23 0.91
C HIS A 158 -23.88 -21.62 1.20
N ASP A 159 -24.73 -20.62 1.42
CA ASP A 159 -26.18 -20.74 1.32
C ASP A 159 -26.68 -20.14 0.00
N ASP A 160 -27.96 -20.34 -0.33
CA ASP A 160 -28.56 -19.95 -1.62
C ASP A 160 -28.56 -18.43 -1.90
N HIS A 161 -28.12 -17.58 -0.96
CA HIS A 161 -28.21 -16.12 -1.05
C HIS A 161 -26.89 -15.37 -0.79
N THR A 162 -25.79 -16.09 -0.56
CA THR A 162 -24.51 -15.50 -0.20
C THR A 162 -23.50 -15.58 -1.34
N GLU A 163 -23.25 -14.44 -2.00
CA GLU A 163 -22.26 -14.31 -3.08
C GLU A 163 -21.11 -13.37 -2.70
N ILE A 164 -19.88 -13.78 -3.02
CA ILE A 164 -18.68 -12.95 -2.92
C ILE A 164 -18.49 -12.23 -4.25
N LEU A 165 -18.45 -10.89 -4.21
CA LEU A 165 -18.22 -10.11 -5.42
C LEU A 165 -16.84 -10.42 -6.01
N ASP A 166 -16.73 -10.42 -7.34
CA ASP A 166 -15.50 -10.74 -8.06
C ASP A 166 -14.27 -9.96 -7.56
N TRP A 167 -14.43 -8.67 -7.27
CA TRP A 167 -13.33 -7.84 -6.77
C TRP A 167 -12.94 -8.14 -5.31
N GLU A 168 -13.75 -8.90 -4.57
CA GLU A 168 -13.43 -9.38 -3.21
C GLU A 168 -12.71 -10.74 -3.22
N ARG A 169 -12.65 -11.40 -4.38
CA ARG A 169 -12.09 -12.75 -4.53
C ARG A 169 -10.64 -12.66 -5.00
N ALA A 170 -9.72 -13.15 -4.17
CA ALA A 170 -8.31 -13.24 -4.55
C ALA A 170 -8.12 -14.17 -5.78
N SER A 171 -8.93 -15.23 -5.89
CA SER A 171 -8.90 -16.14 -7.05
C SER A 171 -9.34 -15.44 -8.35
N HIS A 172 -10.38 -14.59 -8.29
CA HIS A 172 -10.83 -13.83 -9.44
C HIS A 172 -9.76 -12.84 -9.91
N ILE A 173 -9.09 -12.15 -8.98
CA ILE A 173 -7.99 -11.22 -9.34
C ILE A 173 -6.87 -11.96 -10.07
N VAL A 174 -6.48 -13.13 -9.58
CA VAL A 174 -5.44 -13.96 -10.22
C VAL A 174 -5.87 -14.42 -11.62
N THR A 175 -7.10 -14.91 -11.76
CA THR A 175 -7.59 -15.50 -13.03
C THR A 175 -7.92 -14.46 -14.10
N SER A 176 -8.30 -13.24 -13.70
CA SER A 176 -8.64 -12.13 -14.61
C SER A 176 -7.45 -11.22 -14.97
N ALA A 177 -6.28 -11.42 -14.34
CA ALA A 177 -5.11 -10.58 -14.57
C ALA A 177 -4.50 -10.79 -15.96
N SER A 178 -4.09 -9.69 -16.61
CA SER A 178 -3.43 -9.75 -17.92
C SER A 178 -1.93 -10.06 -17.87
N ALA A 179 -1.34 -10.02 -16.68
CA ALA A 179 0.03 -10.41 -16.37
C ALA A 179 0.14 -10.61 -14.86
N ILE A 180 1.02 -11.51 -14.43
CA ILE A 180 1.21 -11.85 -13.02
C ILE A 180 2.70 -11.99 -12.74
N SER A 181 3.16 -11.43 -11.62
CA SER A 181 4.51 -11.64 -11.14
C SER A 181 4.53 -11.89 -9.64
N VAL A 182 5.61 -12.52 -9.17
CA VAL A 182 5.88 -12.75 -7.76
C VAL A 182 7.25 -12.22 -7.38
N GLY A 183 7.30 -11.54 -6.23
CA GLY A 183 8.53 -11.10 -5.59
C GLY A 183 8.60 -11.54 -4.13
N LEU A 184 9.71 -11.23 -3.48
CA LEU A 184 9.85 -11.43 -2.04
C LEU A 184 8.92 -10.48 -1.29
N CYS A 185 8.37 -10.92 -0.16
CA CYS A 185 7.67 -10.05 0.77
C CYS A 185 8.69 -9.08 1.39
N GLN A 186 8.57 -7.80 1.04
CA GLN A 186 9.49 -6.74 1.43
C GLN A 186 9.65 -6.65 2.96
N CYS A 187 8.55 -6.77 3.70
CA CYS A 187 8.53 -6.66 5.15
C CYS A 187 9.28 -7.82 5.82
N HIS A 188 9.04 -9.04 5.32
CA HIS A 188 9.69 -10.25 5.83
C HIS A 188 11.18 -10.27 5.48
N HIS A 189 11.52 -9.93 4.23
CA HIS A 189 12.90 -9.87 3.77
C HIS A 189 13.72 -8.79 4.52
N ALA A 190 13.15 -7.61 4.78
CA ALA A 190 13.79 -6.60 5.63
C ALA A 190 14.14 -7.17 7.02
N LEU A 191 13.20 -7.83 7.69
CA LEU A 191 13.44 -8.46 9.00
C LEU A 191 14.41 -9.65 8.95
N THR A 192 14.60 -10.29 7.79
CA THR A 192 15.59 -11.36 7.61
C THR A 192 17.00 -10.82 7.80
N HIS A 193 17.28 -9.64 7.24
CA HIS A 193 18.59 -8.98 7.43
C HIS A 193 18.87 -8.59 8.89
N LEU A 194 17.85 -8.60 9.75
CA LEU A 194 17.95 -8.29 11.18
C LEU A 194 17.84 -9.52 12.08
N GLY A 195 17.70 -10.73 11.52
CA GLY A 195 17.49 -11.95 12.29
C GLY A 195 16.16 -12.01 13.04
N LYS A 196 15.14 -11.28 12.58
CA LYS A 196 13.83 -11.12 13.24
C LYS A 196 12.64 -11.67 12.44
N SER A 197 12.88 -12.22 11.26
CA SER A 197 11.83 -12.80 10.42
C SER A 197 11.31 -14.12 10.97
N CYS A 198 10.04 -14.44 10.68
CA CYS A 198 9.48 -15.78 10.95
C CYS A 198 9.79 -16.78 9.82
N ASP A 199 9.48 -18.06 10.01
CA ASP A 199 9.78 -19.11 9.01
C ASP A 199 8.74 -19.23 7.88
N ARG A 200 7.77 -18.30 7.80
CA ARG A 200 6.75 -18.31 6.74
C ARG A 200 7.37 -18.01 5.38
N PRO A 201 6.79 -18.52 4.28
CA PRO A 201 7.35 -18.33 2.93
C PRO A 201 7.46 -16.85 2.55
N GLN A 202 8.58 -16.51 1.91
CA GLN A 202 8.90 -15.13 1.51
C GLN A 202 8.43 -14.77 0.10
N GLU A 203 8.50 -15.68 -0.86
CA GLU A 203 8.10 -15.42 -2.25
C GLU A 203 6.57 -15.48 -2.38
N VAL A 204 5.91 -14.45 -1.86
CA VAL A 204 4.44 -14.40 -1.70
C VAL A 204 3.84 -13.03 -2.02
N CYS A 205 4.63 -12.08 -2.52
CA CYS A 205 4.15 -10.78 -2.94
C CYS A 205 3.73 -10.85 -4.40
N LEU A 206 2.42 -10.92 -4.66
CA LEU A 206 1.85 -11.03 -6.01
C LEU A 206 1.56 -9.65 -6.57
N SER A 207 1.94 -9.44 -7.82
CA SER A 207 1.60 -8.23 -8.57
C SER A 207 0.89 -8.59 -9.86
N PHE A 208 0.04 -7.69 -10.35
CA PHE A 208 -0.89 -7.97 -11.45
C PHE A 208 -0.89 -6.87 -12.50
N ASN A 209 -1.41 -7.21 -13.67
CA ASN A 209 -1.70 -6.27 -14.74
C ASN A 209 -0.45 -5.45 -15.13
N HIS A 210 -0.60 -4.14 -15.25
CA HIS A 210 0.49 -3.24 -15.58
C HIS A 210 1.57 -3.19 -14.48
N GLY A 211 1.18 -3.33 -13.21
CA GLY A 211 2.11 -3.41 -12.07
C GLY A 211 3.07 -4.59 -12.21
N ALA A 212 2.55 -5.78 -12.56
CA ALA A 212 3.36 -6.97 -12.79
C ALA A 212 4.44 -6.73 -13.86
N LYS A 213 4.03 -6.21 -15.02
CA LYS A 213 4.94 -5.93 -16.15
C LYS A 213 6.05 -4.94 -15.76
N THR A 214 5.68 -3.87 -15.07
CA THR A 214 6.64 -2.86 -14.59
C THR A 214 7.63 -3.45 -13.60
N LEU A 215 7.18 -4.25 -12.63
CA LEU A 215 8.06 -4.88 -11.65
C LEU A 215 9.01 -5.91 -12.29
N VAL A 216 8.52 -6.71 -13.25
CA VAL A 216 9.35 -7.69 -13.98
C VAL A 216 10.43 -7.00 -14.80
N ARG A 217 10.05 -5.96 -15.57
CA ARG A 217 10.98 -5.19 -16.38
C ARG A 217 12.13 -4.58 -15.57
N ASN A 218 11.82 -4.08 -14.36
CA ASN A 218 12.83 -3.47 -13.48
C ASN A 218 13.56 -4.49 -12.58
N GLY A 219 13.31 -5.79 -12.76
CA GLY A 219 13.99 -6.87 -12.05
C GLY A 219 13.54 -7.07 -10.60
N TYR A 220 12.39 -6.52 -10.21
CA TYR A 220 11.88 -6.57 -8.83
C TYR A 220 11.11 -7.84 -8.51
N ALA A 221 10.58 -8.50 -9.54
CA ALA A 221 9.76 -9.69 -9.46
C ALA A 221 9.99 -10.55 -10.69
N ARG A 222 9.67 -11.84 -10.62
CA ARG A 222 9.67 -12.73 -11.78
C ARG A 222 8.25 -12.97 -12.27
N GLU A 223 8.07 -13.09 -13.57
CA GLU A 223 6.78 -13.43 -14.17
C GLU A 223 6.38 -14.86 -13.80
N ILE A 224 5.08 -15.08 -13.58
CA ILE A 224 4.51 -16.39 -13.24
C ILE A 224 3.18 -16.64 -13.94
N SER A 225 2.85 -17.92 -14.09
CA SER A 225 1.55 -18.34 -14.63
C SER A 225 0.42 -18.18 -13.61
N THR A 226 -0.82 -18.13 -14.10
CA THR A 226 -2.04 -18.18 -13.26
C THR A 226 -2.04 -19.38 -12.32
N ALA A 227 -1.66 -20.57 -12.80
CA ALA A 227 -1.61 -21.78 -11.99
C ALA A 227 -0.57 -21.68 -10.86
N GLU A 228 0.59 -21.08 -11.13
CA GLU A 228 1.59 -20.81 -10.10
C GLU A 228 1.10 -19.77 -9.08
N ALA A 229 0.46 -18.69 -9.53
CA ALA A 229 -0.10 -17.67 -8.63
C ALA A 229 -1.17 -18.26 -7.69
N MET A 230 -2.04 -19.15 -8.19
CA MET A 230 -3.01 -19.87 -7.35
C MET A 230 -2.31 -20.76 -6.31
N ARG A 231 -1.20 -21.42 -6.67
CA ARG A 231 -0.39 -22.18 -5.69
C ARG A 231 0.26 -21.29 -4.65
N VAL A 232 0.71 -20.08 -5.03
CA VAL A 232 1.23 -19.09 -4.07
C VAL A 232 0.13 -18.72 -3.07
N LEU A 233 -1.09 -18.41 -3.53
CA LEU A 233 -2.22 -18.12 -2.63
C LEU A 233 -2.50 -19.28 -1.67
N GLU A 234 -2.55 -20.52 -2.16
CA GLU A 234 -2.83 -21.67 -1.32
C GLU A 234 -1.72 -21.93 -0.29
N LYS A 235 -0.45 -21.87 -0.71
CA LYS A 235 0.69 -21.99 0.19
C LYS A 235 0.67 -20.90 1.26
N SER A 236 0.34 -19.67 0.88
CA SER A 236 0.19 -18.55 1.81
C SER A 236 -0.95 -18.78 2.81
N LYS A 237 -2.10 -19.29 2.34
CA LYS A 237 -3.24 -19.62 3.20
C LYS A 237 -2.87 -20.71 4.20
N ALA A 238 -2.22 -21.79 3.75
CA ALA A 238 -1.75 -22.88 4.60
C ALA A 238 -0.73 -22.41 5.66
N ALA A 239 0.12 -21.43 5.33
CA ALA A 239 1.06 -20.81 6.27
C ALA A 239 0.41 -19.80 7.24
N GLY A 240 -0.92 -19.61 7.19
CA GLY A 240 -1.64 -18.67 8.05
C GLY A 240 -1.42 -17.20 7.68
N LEU A 241 -1.06 -16.90 6.44
CA LEU A 241 -0.96 -15.53 5.95
C LEU A 241 -2.34 -14.96 5.61
N ALA A 242 -2.54 -13.68 5.91
CA ALA A 242 -3.72 -12.93 5.52
C ALA A 242 -3.49 -12.27 4.16
N GLN A 243 -4.45 -12.43 3.24
CA GLN A 243 -4.41 -11.76 1.95
C GLN A 243 -4.85 -10.30 2.11
N THR A 244 -3.95 -9.39 1.80
CA THR A 244 -4.23 -7.95 1.70
C THR A 244 -3.83 -7.47 0.32
N GLY A 245 -4.39 -6.36 -0.16
CA GLY A 245 -3.96 -5.83 -1.45
C GLY A 245 -4.64 -4.53 -1.80
N ASP A 246 -4.55 -4.19 -3.08
CA ASP A 246 -5.04 -2.91 -3.59
C ASP A 246 -6.54 -2.70 -3.30
N ASN A 247 -6.87 -1.57 -2.70
CA ASN A 247 -8.25 -1.21 -2.34
C ASN A 247 -8.99 -0.56 -3.52
N VAL A 248 -9.12 -1.33 -4.60
CA VAL A 248 -9.81 -0.93 -5.85
C VAL A 248 -10.60 -2.10 -6.45
N GLN A 249 -11.67 -1.82 -7.18
CA GLN A 249 -12.46 -2.88 -7.80
C GLN A 249 -11.84 -3.37 -9.12
N ARG A 250 -11.35 -2.45 -9.94
CA ARG A 250 -10.80 -2.75 -11.27
C ARG A 250 -9.29 -2.65 -11.28
N LYS A 251 -8.67 -3.55 -12.05
CA LYS A 251 -7.22 -3.56 -12.32
C LYS A 251 -6.38 -3.53 -11.03
N VAL A 252 -6.80 -4.31 -10.03
CA VAL A 252 -6.02 -4.55 -8.79
C VAL A 252 -4.56 -4.77 -9.16
N SER A 253 -3.66 -4.02 -8.55
CA SER A 253 -2.25 -4.02 -8.93
C SER A 253 -1.39 -5.01 -8.13
N PHE A 254 -1.82 -5.39 -6.93
CA PHE A 254 -1.09 -6.35 -6.09
C PHE A 254 -1.99 -7.06 -5.06
N ILE A 255 -1.53 -8.23 -4.61
CA ILE A 255 -1.97 -8.94 -3.40
C ILE A 255 -0.71 -9.30 -2.60
N CYS A 256 -0.63 -8.79 -1.38
CA CYS A 256 0.34 -9.18 -0.38
C CYS A 256 -0.23 -10.32 0.49
N ASN A 257 0.59 -11.32 0.79
CA ASN A 257 0.25 -12.35 1.75
C ASN A 257 0.98 -12.08 3.07
N CYS A 258 0.32 -11.35 3.97
CA CYS A 258 0.93 -10.77 5.15
C CYS A 258 0.81 -11.66 6.39
N CYS A 259 1.87 -11.75 7.19
CA CYS A 259 1.80 -12.27 8.55
C CYS A 259 1.69 -11.12 9.56
N GLY A 260 1.05 -11.38 10.71
CA GLY A 260 0.95 -10.39 11.78
C GLY A 260 2.29 -10.08 12.48
N CYS A 261 3.31 -10.91 12.33
CA CYS A 261 4.61 -10.75 13.01
C CYS A 261 5.66 -10.01 12.19
N CYS A 262 5.57 -9.99 10.86
CA CYS A 262 6.56 -9.31 10.01
C CYS A 262 5.97 -8.16 9.19
N CYS A 263 4.68 -8.15 8.86
CA CYS A 263 4.11 -7.09 8.03
C CYS A 263 4.13 -5.76 8.77
N HIS A 264 4.85 -4.76 8.25
CA HIS A 264 4.96 -3.43 8.84
C HIS A 264 3.63 -2.71 8.99
N LEU A 265 2.67 -2.94 8.09
CA LEU A 265 1.33 -2.39 8.23
C LEU A 265 0.61 -2.98 9.45
N MET A 266 0.65 -4.31 9.59
CA MET A 266 -0.01 -5.00 10.71
C MET A 266 0.68 -4.70 12.04
N LEU A 267 2.01 -4.60 12.05
CA LEU A 267 2.77 -4.18 13.23
C LEU A 267 2.44 -2.73 13.59
N GLY A 268 2.45 -1.80 12.64
CA GLY A 268 2.06 -0.41 12.87
C GLY A 268 0.65 -0.25 13.43
N MET A 269 -0.33 -0.99 12.88
CA MET A 269 -1.70 -1.01 13.40
C MET A 269 -1.77 -1.48 14.85
N LYS A 270 -1.02 -2.51 15.23
CA LYS A 270 -1.02 -3.07 16.59
C LYS A 270 -0.24 -2.23 17.59
N THR A 271 0.93 -1.73 17.20
CA THR A 271 1.82 -0.96 18.07
C THR A 271 1.25 0.41 18.39
N PHE A 272 0.57 1.04 17.43
CA PHE A 272 0.06 2.41 17.58
C PHE A 272 -1.46 2.51 17.74
N ASP A 273 -2.17 1.38 17.88
CA ASP A 273 -3.64 1.35 18.02
C ASP A 273 -4.38 2.01 16.83
N LEU A 274 -3.82 1.87 15.62
CA LEU A 274 -4.32 2.47 14.38
C LEU A 274 -5.01 1.44 13.47
N HIS A 275 -6.14 0.89 13.93
CA HIS A 275 -6.79 -0.26 13.30
C HIS A 275 -7.50 -0.02 11.96
N HIS A 276 -7.36 1.17 11.36
CA HIS A 276 -8.04 1.54 10.11
C HIS A 276 -7.11 1.54 8.88
N GLY A 277 -5.83 1.23 9.02
CA GLY A 277 -4.85 1.28 7.93
C GLY A 277 -5.03 0.24 6.81
N VAL A 278 -5.69 -0.87 7.13
CA VAL A 278 -6.17 -1.86 6.16
C VAL A 278 -7.69 -1.85 6.20
N VAL A 279 -8.32 -1.52 5.07
CA VAL A 279 -9.77 -1.52 4.93
C VAL A 279 -10.29 -2.95 5.09
N THR A 280 -11.30 -3.12 5.93
CA THR A 280 -11.88 -4.44 6.20
C THR A 280 -12.55 -5.00 4.95
N SER A 281 -12.62 -6.33 4.85
CA SER A 281 -13.48 -6.97 3.83
C SER A 281 -14.96 -6.76 4.18
N ASN A 282 -15.85 -7.09 3.25
CA ASN A 282 -17.30 -7.12 3.50
C ASN A 282 -17.76 -8.26 4.43
N TRP A 283 -16.81 -9.01 4.99
CA TRP A 283 -17.03 -10.17 5.81
C TRP A 283 -16.48 -9.94 7.23
N ILE A 284 -17.05 -10.63 8.20
CA ILE A 284 -16.63 -10.60 9.58
C ILE A 284 -16.66 -12.01 10.15
N MET A 285 -15.68 -12.34 11.00
CA MET A 285 -15.65 -13.65 11.65
C MET A 285 -16.94 -13.84 12.44
N ASP A 286 -17.51 -15.03 12.45
CA ASP A 286 -18.60 -15.44 13.31
C ASP A 286 -18.18 -16.66 14.13
N VAL A 287 -18.71 -16.79 15.35
CA VAL A 287 -18.32 -17.86 16.28
C VAL A 287 -19.54 -18.72 16.59
N ASP A 288 -19.50 -19.96 16.10
CA ASP A 288 -20.47 -20.98 16.48
C ASP A 288 -20.14 -21.47 17.90
N LEU A 289 -20.96 -21.06 18.87
CA LEU A 289 -20.75 -21.33 20.30
C LEU A 289 -20.97 -22.80 20.68
N GLU A 290 -21.60 -23.60 19.83
CA GLU A 290 -21.79 -25.05 20.07
C GLU A 290 -20.53 -25.82 19.65
N LYS A 291 -19.93 -25.42 18.52
CA LYS A 291 -18.69 -26.02 18.01
C LYS A 291 -17.44 -25.46 18.68
N CYS A 292 -17.47 -24.24 19.16
CA CYS A 292 -16.32 -23.58 19.78
C CYS A 292 -15.90 -24.26 21.08
N LYS A 293 -14.61 -24.65 21.15
CA LYS A 293 -14.00 -25.24 22.35
C LYS A 293 -13.17 -24.25 23.16
N GLY A 294 -13.12 -22.97 22.76
CA GLY A 294 -12.32 -21.95 23.43
C GLY A 294 -10.80 -22.24 23.47
N CYS A 295 -10.28 -23.01 22.50
CA CYS A 295 -8.90 -23.50 22.53
C CYS A 295 -7.81 -22.45 22.19
N GLY A 296 -8.18 -21.22 21.84
CA GLY A 296 -7.21 -20.14 21.57
C GLY A 296 -6.57 -20.09 20.18
N LYS A 297 -6.67 -21.15 19.36
CA LYS A 297 -5.95 -21.22 18.06
C LYS A 297 -6.30 -20.09 17.09
N CYS A 298 -7.57 -19.69 17.02
CA CYS A 298 -7.99 -18.56 16.20
C CYS A 298 -7.42 -17.22 16.70
N ALA A 299 -7.30 -17.04 18.02
CA ALA A 299 -6.69 -15.86 18.63
C ALA A 299 -5.20 -15.76 18.28
N THR A 300 -4.45 -16.85 18.46
CA THR A 300 -3.02 -16.91 18.08
C THR A 300 -2.80 -16.67 16.57
N ALA A 301 -3.71 -17.13 15.72
CA ALA A 301 -3.58 -16.98 14.28
C ALA A 301 -3.99 -15.58 13.76
N CYS A 302 -4.68 -14.77 14.57
CA CYS A 302 -5.21 -13.48 14.13
C CYS A 302 -4.07 -12.49 13.83
N PRO A 303 -3.94 -11.95 12.60
CA PRO A 303 -2.82 -11.10 12.23
C PRO A 303 -2.81 -9.74 12.96
N VAL A 304 -3.98 -9.32 13.46
CA VAL A 304 -4.23 -8.01 14.07
C VAL A 304 -4.72 -8.11 15.51
N ASN A 305 -4.64 -9.28 16.14
CA ASN A 305 -5.07 -9.50 17.53
C ASN A 305 -6.55 -9.14 17.82
N ALA A 306 -7.44 -9.31 16.85
CA ALA A 306 -8.87 -8.98 16.99
C ALA A 306 -9.71 -10.03 17.73
N ILE A 307 -9.08 -11.04 18.37
CA ILE A 307 -9.79 -12.18 18.96
C ILE A 307 -9.21 -12.47 20.34
N GLU A 308 -10.09 -12.56 21.34
CA GLU A 308 -9.78 -12.94 22.71
C GLU A 308 -10.51 -14.23 23.09
N ILE A 309 -10.11 -14.86 24.20
CA ILE A 309 -10.81 -16.02 24.75
C ILE A 309 -11.50 -15.60 26.05
N ALA A 310 -12.82 -15.56 26.02
CA ALA A 310 -13.63 -15.36 27.21
C ALA A 310 -13.81 -16.69 27.95
N GLU A 311 -13.98 -16.62 29.26
CA GLU A 311 -14.31 -17.76 30.10
C GLU A 311 -15.40 -17.41 31.12
N THR A 312 -16.23 -18.40 31.45
CA THR A 312 -17.22 -18.33 32.53
C THR A 312 -17.29 -19.66 33.28
N LEU A 313 -17.84 -19.61 34.49
CA LEU A 313 -18.14 -20.81 35.29
C LEU A 313 -19.60 -21.21 35.04
N GLU A 314 -19.80 -22.42 34.54
CA GLU A 314 -21.12 -23.06 34.46
C GLU A 314 -21.13 -24.21 35.49
N GLY A 315 -21.53 -23.89 36.72
CA GLY A 315 -21.33 -24.78 37.88
C GLY A 315 -19.84 -24.96 38.18
N ASP A 316 -19.40 -26.22 38.31
CA ASP A 316 -17.98 -26.56 38.56
C ASP A 316 -17.12 -26.63 37.28
N LYS A 317 -17.71 -26.42 36.09
CA LYS A 317 -17.00 -26.52 34.81
C LYS A 317 -16.72 -25.14 34.22
N LYS A 318 -15.49 -24.95 33.73
CA LYS A 318 -15.10 -23.76 32.96
C LYS A 318 -15.54 -23.91 31.51
N ARG A 319 -16.40 -23.00 31.05
CA ARG A 319 -16.73 -22.85 29.62
C ARG A 319 -15.89 -21.71 29.03
N LYS A 320 -15.27 -21.96 27.87
CA LYS A 320 -14.45 -20.99 27.15
C LYS A 320 -14.94 -20.81 25.72
N TRP A 321 -14.86 -19.60 25.19
CA TRP A 321 -15.19 -19.34 23.80
C TRP A 321 -14.38 -18.17 23.24
N ALA A 322 -14.27 -18.11 21.92
CA ALA A 322 -13.64 -16.99 21.23
C ALA A 322 -14.59 -15.80 21.16
N VAL A 323 -14.07 -14.60 21.42
CA VAL A 323 -14.76 -13.33 21.27
C VAL A 323 -13.98 -12.47 20.29
N ARG A 324 -14.67 -11.90 19.31
CA ARG A 324 -14.09 -11.06 18.26
C ARG A 324 -14.35 -9.59 18.58
N ASP A 325 -13.32 -8.76 18.51
CA ASP A 325 -13.49 -7.31 18.42
C ASP A 325 -13.85 -6.90 16.98
N GLU A 326 -15.05 -6.35 16.81
CA GLU A 326 -15.56 -5.92 15.50
C GLU A 326 -14.81 -4.74 14.89
N LYS A 327 -14.24 -3.86 15.73
CA LYS A 327 -13.52 -2.66 15.30
C LYS A 327 -12.15 -2.99 14.72
N ILE A 328 -11.55 -4.09 15.17
CA ILE A 328 -10.21 -4.52 14.77
C ILE A 328 -10.27 -5.61 13.69
N CYS A 329 -11.31 -6.45 13.69
CA CYS A 329 -11.40 -7.60 12.79
C CYS A 329 -11.36 -7.16 11.31
N LEU A 330 -10.33 -7.58 10.58
CA LEU A 330 -10.17 -7.30 9.15
C LEU A 330 -11.13 -8.05 8.24
N GLY A 331 -11.73 -9.14 8.71
CA GLY A 331 -12.56 -10.01 7.88
C GLY A 331 -11.75 -10.93 6.94
N CYS A 332 -10.52 -11.30 7.31
CA CYS A 332 -9.60 -12.04 6.44
C CYS A 332 -9.81 -13.56 6.41
N GLY A 333 -10.56 -14.14 7.36
CA GLY A 333 -10.81 -15.58 7.42
C GLY A 333 -9.62 -16.45 7.88
N VAL A 334 -8.49 -15.88 8.31
CA VAL A 334 -7.36 -16.69 8.85
C VAL A 334 -7.78 -17.53 10.06
N CYS A 335 -8.69 -17.01 10.89
CA CYS A 335 -9.25 -17.73 12.04
C CYS A 335 -10.05 -18.98 11.65
N TYR A 336 -10.73 -18.98 10.49
CA TYR A 336 -11.43 -20.15 9.96
C TYR A 336 -10.43 -21.29 9.73
N SER A 337 -9.33 -21.03 9.00
CA SER A 337 -8.34 -22.07 8.69
C SER A 337 -7.57 -22.56 9.93
N ALA A 338 -7.48 -21.73 10.99
CA ALA A 338 -6.89 -22.15 12.26
C ALA A 338 -7.83 -23.03 13.11
N CYS A 339 -9.15 -22.95 12.89
CA CYS A 339 -10.15 -23.62 13.70
C CYS A 339 -10.41 -25.05 13.21
N LYS A 340 -9.87 -26.05 13.91
CA LYS A 340 -10.08 -27.47 13.60
C LYS A 340 -11.46 -28.03 13.99
N PHE A 341 -12.27 -27.23 14.68
CA PHE A 341 -13.59 -27.64 15.18
C PHE A 341 -14.75 -27.07 14.36
N GLY A 342 -14.47 -26.27 13.33
CA GLY A 342 -15.51 -25.58 12.55
C GLY A 342 -16.27 -24.50 13.33
N GLY A 343 -15.74 -24.05 14.48
CA GLY A 343 -16.38 -23.03 15.33
C GLY A 343 -16.12 -21.58 14.91
N ALA A 344 -15.40 -21.35 13.81
CA ALA A 344 -15.14 -20.01 13.27
C ALA A 344 -15.49 -20.01 11.79
N THR A 345 -16.40 -19.14 11.37
CA THR A 345 -16.83 -18.95 9.98
C THR A 345 -16.79 -17.46 9.64
N MET A 346 -17.14 -17.09 8.41
CA MET A 346 -17.31 -15.70 8.00
C MET A 346 -18.76 -15.44 7.60
N ARG A 347 -19.33 -14.33 8.08
CA ARG A 347 -20.64 -13.84 7.68
C ARG A 347 -20.56 -12.42 7.08
N PRO A 348 -21.55 -11.99 6.29
CA PRO A 348 -21.60 -10.61 5.80
C PRO A 348 -21.63 -9.59 6.94
N ARG A 349 -20.99 -8.44 6.72
CA ARG A 349 -21.18 -7.26 7.58
C ARG A 349 -22.52 -6.60 7.28
N GLU A 350 -23.15 -6.04 8.32
CA GLU A 350 -24.39 -5.27 8.18
C GLU A 350 -24.21 -4.06 7.25
N LYS A 351 -23.05 -3.41 7.31
CA LYS A 351 -22.69 -2.27 6.47
C LYS A 351 -21.58 -2.68 5.52
N ARG A 352 -21.87 -2.62 4.23
CA ARG A 352 -20.85 -2.83 3.20
C ARG A 352 -19.79 -1.74 3.25
N VAL A 353 -18.56 -2.17 3.08
CA VAL A 353 -17.36 -1.36 2.99
C VAL A 353 -17.25 -0.83 1.57
N PHE A 354 -17.11 0.49 1.45
CA PHE A 354 -16.93 1.12 0.15
C PHE A 354 -15.51 0.88 -0.37
N THR A 355 -15.41 0.35 -1.58
CA THR A 355 -14.15 0.20 -2.32
C THR A 355 -14.20 1.10 -3.55
N PRO A 356 -13.22 2.00 -3.75
CA PRO A 356 -13.07 2.77 -5.00
C PRO A 356 -13.08 1.90 -6.26
N GLU A 357 -13.61 2.41 -7.37
CA GLU A 357 -13.69 1.65 -8.62
C GLU A 357 -12.30 1.46 -9.25
N THR A 358 -11.49 2.52 -9.28
CA THR A 358 -10.14 2.53 -9.88
C THR A 358 -9.08 3.13 -8.95
N ALA A 359 -7.80 2.88 -9.24
CA ALA A 359 -6.67 3.51 -8.54
C ALA A 359 -6.68 5.04 -8.65
N PHE A 360 -7.17 5.57 -9.78
CA PHE A 360 -7.34 7.01 -9.95
C PHE A 360 -8.38 7.58 -8.96
N ASP A 361 -9.54 6.94 -8.84
CA ASP A 361 -10.61 7.39 -7.93
C ASP A 361 -10.16 7.31 -6.47
N GLN A 362 -9.45 6.24 -6.11
CA GLN A 362 -8.81 6.09 -4.80
C GLN A 362 -7.81 7.22 -4.52
N MET A 363 -6.88 7.49 -5.45
CA MET A 363 -5.86 8.53 -5.29
C MET A 363 -6.47 9.93 -5.15
N VAL A 364 -7.52 10.25 -5.92
CA VAL A 364 -8.23 11.54 -5.79
C VAL A 364 -8.93 11.64 -4.43
N ALA A 365 -9.61 10.58 -3.99
CA ALA A 365 -10.27 10.56 -2.68
C ALA A 365 -9.26 10.75 -1.53
N MET A 366 -8.13 10.04 -1.56
CA MET A 366 -7.04 10.20 -0.60
C MET A 366 -6.46 11.61 -0.64
N ALA A 367 -6.23 12.17 -1.83
CA ALA A 367 -5.68 13.52 -1.97
C ALA A 367 -6.59 14.57 -1.31
N ILE A 368 -7.90 14.45 -1.44
CA ILE A 368 -8.84 15.37 -0.79
C ILE A 368 -8.84 15.18 0.72
N GLU A 369 -8.93 13.93 1.19
CA GLU A 369 -8.97 13.63 2.63
C GLU A 369 -7.70 14.04 3.37
N ARG A 370 -6.57 14.08 2.66
CA ARG A 370 -5.24 14.38 3.21
C ARG A 370 -4.76 15.80 2.88
N GLY A 371 -5.57 16.62 2.21
CA GLY A 371 -5.21 18.01 1.86
C GLY A 371 -4.03 18.10 0.88
N LYS A 372 -4.01 17.22 -0.12
CA LYS A 372 -2.98 17.06 -1.15
C LYS A 372 -3.57 17.13 -2.56
N LEU A 373 -4.80 17.59 -2.73
CA LEU A 373 -5.43 17.66 -4.07
C LEU A 373 -4.72 18.70 -4.95
N ALA A 374 -4.31 19.83 -4.38
CA ALA A 374 -3.47 20.82 -5.03
C ALA A 374 -2.15 20.22 -5.55
N SER A 375 -1.48 19.39 -4.75
CA SER A 375 -0.25 18.69 -5.16
C SER A 375 -0.51 17.68 -6.27
N LEU A 376 -1.67 17.04 -6.27
CA LEU A 376 -2.06 16.07 -7.30
C LEU A 376 -2.39 16.74 -8.65
N ILE A 377 -3.06 17.90 -8.62
CA ILE A 377 -3.50 18.64 -9.82
C ILE A 377 -2.41 19.57 -10.37
N PHE A 378 -1.72 20.31 -9.50
CA PHE A 378 -0.71 21.32 -9.86
C PHE A 378 0.68 20.80 -9.56
N ASP A 379 1.04 19.78 -10.33
CA ASP A 379 2.12 18.91 -9.90
C ASP A 379 3.51 19.37 -10.36
N ASP A 380 3.59 20.01 -11.53
CA ASP A 380 4.83 20.54 -12.11
C ASP A 380 5.56 21.50 -11.13
N PRO A 381 6.69 21.08 -10.52
CA PRO A 381 7.39 21.89 -9.53
C PRO A 381 8.16 23.05 -10.16
N GLN A 382 8.35 23.06 -11.49
CA GLN A 382 9.11 24.07 -12.21
C GLN A 382 8.24 25.25 -12.62
N LYS A 383 6.95 25.03 -12.90
CA LYS A 383 6.02 26.11 -13.27
C LYS A 383 5.67 27.01 -12.08
N LEU A 384 5.93 28.31 -12.21
CA LEU A 384 5.62 29.31 -11.17
C LEU A 384 4.11 29.41 -10.90
N SER A 385 3.29 29.32 -11.95
CA SER A 385 1.82 29.34 -11.85
C SER A 385 1.29 28.14 -11.06
N HIS A 386 1.83 26.94 -11.29
CA HIS A 386 1.45 25.74 -10.53
C HIS A 386 1.85 25.88 -9.05
N ARG A 387 3.04 26.41 -8.78
CA ARG A 387 3.48 26.69 -7.40
C ARG A 387 2.59 27.72 -6.69
N ALA A 388 2.16 28.77 -7.39
CA ALA A 388 1.29 29.81 -6.83
C ALA A 388 -0.15 29.29 -6.59
N LEU A 389 -0.77 28.68 -7.61
CA LEU A 389 -2.11 28.08 -7.52
C LEU A 389 -2.15 26.94 -6.51
N GLY A 390 -1.12 26.09 -6.48
CA GLY A 390 -1.01 25.00 -5.52
C GLY A 390 -0.95 25.47 -4.06
N ARG A 391 -0.28 26.61 -3.80
CA ARG A 391 -0.27 27.24 -2.46
C ARG A 391 -1.63 27.80 -2.08
N ILE A 392 -2.31 28.51 -2.99
CA ILE A 392 -3.63 29.10 -2.74
C ILE A 392 -4.66 27.99 -2.45
N ILE A 393 -4.70 26.96 -3.30
CA ILE A 393 -5.64 25.85 -3.15
C ILE A 393 -5.28 25.01 -1.91
N GLY A 394 -3.99 24.81 -1.61
CA GLY A 394 -3.57 24.13 -0.39
C GLY A 394 -4.00 24.85 0.90
N VAL A 395 -4.11 26.18 0.90
CA VAL A 395 -4.69 26.95 2.03
C VAL A 395 -6.20 26.73 2.10
N LEU A 396 -6.90 26.78 0.97
CA LEU A 396 -8.35 26.54 0.90
C LEU A 396 -8.72 25.12 1.35
N GLU A 397 -7.96 24.10 0.96
CA GLU A 397 -8.16 22.70 1.36
C GLU A 397 -8.05 22.51 2.88
N LYS A 398 -7.21 23.30 3.54
CA LYS A 398 -7.02 23.23 5.00
C LYS A 398 -8.10 24.01 5.77
N SER A 399 -8.90 24.82 5.08
CA SER A 399 -9.92 25.67 5.71
C SER A 399 -11.09 24.85 6.30
N PRO A 400 -11.64 25.25 7.46
CA PRO A 400 -12.81 24.59 8.05
C PRO A 400 -14.04 24.51 7.13
N PRO A 401 -14.40 25.56 6.34
CA PRO A 401 -15.54 25.49 5.42
C PRO A 401 -15.39 24.42 4.34
N PHE A 402 -14.19 24.29 3.76
CA PHE A 402 -13.93 23.27 2.75
C PHE A 402 -14.03 21.86 3.34
N LYS A 403 -13.44 21.64 4.53
CA LYS A 403 -13.56 20.35 5.24
C LYS A 403 -15.01 20.01 5.58
N ALA A 404 -15.81 20.99 5.99
CA ALA A 404 -17.23 20.81 6.27
C ALA A 404 -18.03 20.45 5.00
N ALA A 405 -17.78 21.16 3.88
CA ALA A 405 -18.42 20.84 2.60
C ALA A 405 -18.06 19.45 2.09
N MET A 406 -16.78 19.05 2.21
CA MET A 406 -16.31 17.72 1.82
C MET A 406 -16.76 16.59 2.76
N ALA A 407 -17.26 16.90 3.96
CA ALA A 407 -17.84 15.92 4.87
C ALA A 407 -19.27 15.53 4.47
N ILE A 408 -19.96 16.36 3.68
CA ILE A 408 -21.32 16.11 3.19
C ILE A 408 -21.26 15.09 2.04
N LYS A 409 -21.74 13.87 2.28
CA LYS A 409 -21.57 12.70 1.38
C LYS A 409 -22.04 12.96 -0.07
N PRO A 410 -23.22 13.59 -0.32
CA PRO A 410 -23.64 13.93 -1.69
C PRO A 410 -22.73 14.97 -2.37
N LEU A 411 -22.31 16.01 -1.64
CA LEU A 411 -21.43 17.05 -2.18
C LEU A 411 -20.03 16.50 -2.47
N LYS A 412 -19.49 15.65 -1.59
CA LYS A 412 -18.25 14.91 -1.84
C LYS A 412 -18.37 14.07 -3.11
N SER A 413 -19.47 13.34 -3.29
CA SER A 413 -19.69 12.50 -4.48
C SER A 413 -19.80 13.31 -5.77
N ALA A 414 -20.54 14.42 -5.75
CA ALA A 414 -20.70 15.31 -6.90
C ALA A 414 -19.39 16.04 -7.25
N PHE A 415 -18.69 16.56 -6.25
CA PHE A 415 -17.38 17.19 -6.42
C PHE A 415 -16.34 16.19 -6.92
N LEU A 416 -16.27 14.99 -6.34
CA LEU A 416 -15.41 13.91 -6.82
C LEU A 416 -15.72 13.60 -8.28
N SER A 417 -16.99 13.44 -8.64
CA SER A 417 -17.39 13.19 -10.03
C SER A 417 -16.96 14.33 -10.97
N ALA A 418 -17.13 15.58 -10.56
CA ALA A 418 -16.73 16.76 -11.34
C ALA A 418 -15.21 16.89 -11.49
N VAL A 419 -14.44 16.70 -10.40
CA VAL A 419 -12.98 16.73 -10.41
C VAL A 419 -12.42 15.56 -11.19
N VAL A 420 -12.97 14.35 -11.01
CA VAL A 420 -12.58 13.16 -11.78
C VAL A 420 -12.87 13.38 -13.26
N ASN A 421 -14.03 13.93 -13.63
CA ASN A 421 -14.34 14.23 -15.03
C ASN A 421 -13.47 15.35 -15.62
N GLY A 422 -13.19 16.41 -14.86
CA GLY A 422 -12.32 17.51 -15.28
C GLY A 422 -10.85 17.10 -15.39
N ALA A 423 -10.38 16.30 -14.43
CA ALA A 423 -9.05 15.71 -14.44
C ALA A 423 -8.93 14.72 -15.59
N ARG A 424 -9.88 13.81 -15.81
CA ARG A 424 -9.91 12.90 -16.98
C ARG A 424 -9.83 13.62 -18.32
N ARG A 425 -10.41 14.83 -18.43
CA ARG A 425 -10.29 15.69 -19.62
C ARG A 425 -8.90 16.31 -19.78
N LYS A 426 -8.19 16.61 -18.68
CA LYS A 426 -6.85 17.23 -18.68
C LYS A 426 -5.68 16.24 -18.61
N SER A 427 -5.86 15.08 -17.99
CA SER A 427 -4.80 14.13 -17.66
C SER A 427 -4.42 13.22 -18.83
N GLY A 428 -5.17 13.25 -19.94
CA GLY A 428 -4.85 12.54 -21.17
C GLY A 428 -4.43 11.09 -20.90
N LYS A 429 -3.21 10.72 -21.29
CA LYS A 429 -2.61 9.37 -21.21
C LYS A 429 -2.55 8.78 -19.78
N LEU A 430 -2.49 9.58 -18.71
CA LEU A 430 -2.47 9.08 -17.32
C LEU A 430 -3.79 8.40 -16.95
N GLY A 431 -4.92 8.95 -17.44
CA GLY A 431 -6.23 8.36 -17.26
C GLY A 431 -6.42 7.05 -18.04
N GLU A 432 -5.64 6.79 -19.09
CA GLU A 432 -5.65 5.50 -19.79
C GLU A 432 -4.81 4.44 -19.08
N MET A 433 -3.72 4.83 -18.42
CA MET A 433 -2.84 3.90 -17.68
C MET A 433 -3.43 3.42 -16.35
N LEU A 434 -4.30 4.24 -15.72
CA LEU A 434 -4.94 3.96 -14.43
C LEU A 434 -6.41 3.51 -14.54
N LYS A 435 -6.94 3.38 -15.76
CA LYS A 435 -8.23 2.73 -16.08
C LYS A 435 -8.00 1.25 -16.38
#